data_AF-A0A1I3PLR3-F1
#
_entry.id   AF-A0A1I3PLR3-F1
#
_cell.length_a   1.000
_cell.length_b   1.000
_cell.length_c   1.000
_cell.angle_alpha   90.00
_cell.angle_beta   90.00
_cell.angle_gamma   90.00
#
_symmetry.space_group_name_H-M   'P 1'
#
loop_
_entity.id
_entity.type
_entity.pdbx_description
1 polymer ?
#
loop_
_entity_poly.entity_id
_entity_poly.type
_entity_poly.pdbx_seq_one_letter_code
_entity_poly.pdbx_strand_id
1 'polypeptide(L)' 'MPGAVATRWRAGREARMRRLAPTLLLQRISTPEDVAQLVCAALEQEAMTGQLITVDSGQTL' A
#
# COMPACT_ATOMS: atom_id res chain seq x y z
N MET A 1 -2.20 -6.89 2.75
CA MET A 1 -3.07 -5.85 3.35
C MET A 1 -2.54 -4.49 2.94
N PRO A 2 -3.08 -3.89 1.88
CA PRO A 2 -2.68 -2.56 1.45
C PRO A 2 -3.26 -1.47 2.35
N GLY A 3 -2.49 -0.40 2.58
CA GLY A 3 -2.94 0.83 3.22
C GLY A 3 -3.63 1.79 2.26
N ALA A 4 -3.46 3.10 2.46
CA ALA A 4 -3.91 4.10 1.50
C ALA A 4 -3.12 4.02 0.18
N VAL A 5 -3.81 3.65 -0.91
CA VAL A 5 -3.24 3.55 -2.27
C VAL A 5 -3.89 4.57 -3.22
N ALA A 6 -3.10 5.27 -4.01
CA ALA A 6 -3.52 6.25 -5.02
C ALA A 6 -4.10 5.58 -6.28
N THR A 7 -5.34 5.10 -6.18
CA THR A 7 -6.07 4.50 -7.31
C THR A 7 -7.20 5.40 -7.81
N ARG A 8 -7.73 5.12 -9.00
CA ARG A 8 -8.91 5.81 -9.58
C ARG A 8 -10.14 5.78 -8.66
N TRP A 9 -10.26 4.79 -7.79
CA TRP A 9 -11.36 4.65 -6.83
C TRP A 9 -11.27 5.64 -5.66
N ARG A 10 -10.17 6.40 -5.57
CA ARG A 10 -9.99 7.49 -4.59
C ARG A 10 -10.20 8.89 -5.18
N ALA A 11 -10.71 8.98 -6.41
CA ALA A 11 -11.09 10.25 -7.01
C ALA A 11 -11.98 11.07 -6.07
N GLY A 12 -11.66 12.35 -5.89
CA GLY A 12 -12.35 13.26 -4.97
C GLY A 12 -11.91 13.14 -3.50
N ARG A 13 -10.94 12.26 -3.17
CA ARG A 13 -10.39 12.10 -1.81
C ARG A 13 -8.91 12.49 -1.71
N GLU A 14 -8.37 13.17 -2.71
CA GLU A 14 -6.96 13.57 -2.84
C GLU A 14 -6.54 14.45 -1.67
N ALA A 15 -7.39 15.39 -1.25
CA ALA A 15 -7.11 16.24 -0.09
C ALA A 15 -6.96 15.43 1.21
N ARG A 16 -7.77 14.39 1.39
CA ARG A 16 -7.64 13.47 2.54
C ARG A 16 -6.34 12.68 2.45
N MET A 17 -5.96 12.24 1.25
CA MET A 17 -4.72 11.50 1.03
C MET A 17 -3.48 12.36 1.28
N ARG A 18 -3.48 13.63 0.85
CA ARG A 18 -2.40 14.59 1.15
C ARG A 18 -2.26 14.87 2.64
N ARG A 19 -3.38 14.90 3.40
CA ARG A 19 -3.35 15.06 4.86
C ARG A 19 -2.88 13.80 5.59
N LEU A 20 -3.13 12.62 5.03
CA LEU A 20 -2.70 11.34 5.60
C LEU A 20 -1.19 11.12 5.39
N ALA A 21 -0.65 11.48 4.22
CA ALA A 21 0.74 11.15 3.88
C ALA A 21 1.77 11.50 4.98
N PRO A 22 1.75 12.70 5.61
CA PRO A 22 2.73 13.05 6.65
C PRO A 22 2.62 12.24 7.94
N THR A 23 1.48 11.58 8.20
CA THR A 23 1.30 10.76 9.40
C THR A 23 1.71 9.31 9.20
N LEU A 24 2.04 8.92 7.97
CA LEU A 24 2.57 7.58 7.66
C LEU A 24 4.07 7.54 7.95
N LEU A 25 4.59 6.42 8.43
CA LEU A 25 6.03 6.30 8.73
C LEU A 25 6.92 6.51 7.50
N LEU A 26 6.47 6.05 6.32
CA LEU A 26 7.18 6.30 5.05
C LEU A 26 6.82 7.65 4.41
N GLN A 27 5.98 8.46 5.06
CA GLN A 27 5.57 9.81 4.67
C GLN A 27 5.03 9.95 3.23
N ARG A 28 4.51 8.86 2.67
CA ARG A 28 4.00 8.82 1.30
C ARG A 28 2.81 7.89 1.18
N ILE A 29 1.94 8.20 0.22
CA ILE A 29 0.86 7.32 -0.19
C ILE A 29 1.42 6.30 -1.18
N SER A 30 1.06 5.03 -1.04
CA SER A 30 1.43 3.98 -1.99
C SER A 30 0.77 4.20 -3.35
N THR A 31 1.50 3.92 -4.41
CA THR A 31 1.00 3.80 -5.77
C THR A 31 0.42 2.40 -6.02
N PRO A 32 -0.41 2.20 -7.05
CA PRO A 32 -0.80 0.86 -7.49
C PRO A 32 0.41 -0.04 -7.76
N GLU A 33 1.48 0.52 -8.31
CA GLU A 33 2.71 -0.17 -8.67
C GLU A 33 3.46 -0.70 -7.43
N ASP A 34 3.49 0.06 -6.32
CA ASP A 34 4.07 -0.41 -5.05
C ASP A 34 3.40 -1.71 -4.57
N VAL A 35 2.07 -1.82 -4.73
CA VAL A 35 1.32 -3.04 -4.35
C VAL A 35 1.54 -4.17 -5.37
N ALA A 36 1.53 -3.84 -6.67
CA ALA A 36 1.72 -4.82 -7.73
C ALA A 36 3.10 -5.49 -7.66
N GLN A 37 4.15 -4.71 -7.37
CA GLN A 37 5.51 -5.24 -7.25
C GLN A 37 5.59 -6.30 -6.14
N LEU A 38 4.97 -6.07 -4.99
CA LEU A 38 4.95 -7.08 -3.93
C LEU A 38 4.12 -8.30 -4.35
N VAL A 39 2.97 -8.11 -5.00
CA VAL A 39 2.15 -9.24 -5.47
C VAL A 39 2.95 -10.12 -6.43
N CYS A 40 3.66 -9.53 -7.39
CA CYS A 40 4.55 -10.27 -8.30
C CYS A 40 5.64 -11.02 -7.52
N ALA A 41 6.35 -10.34 -6.62
CA ALA A 41 7.40 -10.97 -5.82
C ALA A 41 6.87 -12.13 -4.97
N ALA A 42 5.65 -12.00 -4.43
CA ALA A 42 5.00 -13.03 -3.63
C ALA A 42 4.61 -14.25 -4.45
N LEU A 43 4.13 -14.07 -5.68
CA LEU A 43 3.79 -15.16 -6.60
C LEU A 43 5.01 -15.99 -7.02
N GLU A 44 6.20 -15.39 -7.02
CA GLU A 44 7.46 -16.07 -7.36
C GLU A 44 7.99 -16.96 -6.21
N GLN A 45 7.42 -16.88 -5.00
CA GLN A 45 7.90 -17.67 -3.85
C GLN A 45 7.20 -19.03 -3.76
N GLU A 46 7.90 -20.10 -4.15
CA GLU A 46 7.36 -21.47 -4.16
C GLU A 46 6.96 -22.01 -2.78
N ALA A 47 7.59 -21.52 -1.71
CA ALA A 47 7.39 -22.01 -0.35
C ALA A 47 6.59 -21.05 0.55
N MET A 48 5.90 -20.05 -0.02
CA MET A 48 5.14 -19.06 0.73
C MET A 48 3.63 -19.26 0.55
N THR A 49 2.95 -19.72 1.61
CA THR A 49 1.48 -19.84 1.65
C THR A 49 0.89 -19.56 3.03
N GLY A 50 -0.33 -19.01 3.08
CA GLY A 50 -1.07 -18.69 4.30
C GLY A 50 -0.70 -17.36 4.99
N GLN A 51 0.20 -16.56 4.41
CA GLN A 51 0.63 -15.29 5.00
C GLN A 51 -0.34 -14.14 4.71
N LEU A 52 -0.52 -13.27 5.69
CA LEU A 52 -1.03 -11.92 5.50
C LEU A 52 0.18 -10.97 5.41
N ILE A 53 0.45 -10.41 4.22
CA ILE A 53 1.58 -9.49 4.02
C ILE A 53 1.08 -8.04 3.98
N THR A 54 1.57 -7.17 4.86
CA THR A 54 1.13 -5.76 4.96
C THR A 54 1.96 -4.83 4.07
N VAL A 55 1.30 -3.97 3.29
CA VAL A 55 1.91 -2.94 2.44
C VAL A 55 1.13 -1.64 2.63
N ASP A 56 1.42 -0.94 3.71
CA ASP A 56 0.59 0.19 4.14
C ASP A 56 1.39 1.46 4.39
N SER A 57 2.67 1.49 4.02
CA SER A 57 3.56 2.63 4.29
C SER A 57 3.69 2.98 5.78
N GLY A 58 3.46 2.00 6.67
CA GLY A 58 3.49 2.18 8.11
C GLY A 58 2.23 2.80 8.69
N GLN A 59 1.07 2.56 8.07
CA GLN A 59 -0.23 3.10 8.54
C GLN A 59 -0.74 2.40 9.82
N THR A 60 -0.37 1.15 10.04
CA THR A 60 -0.84 0.34 11.19
C THR A 60 0.09 0.39 12.41
N LEU A 61 1.18 1.16 12.34
CA LEU A 61 2.15 1.35 13.42
C LEU A 61 1.99 2.73 14.06
#